data_AF-A0A558D0H5-F1
#
_entry.id   AF-A0A558D0H5-F1
#
_cell.length_a   1.000
_cell.length_b   1.000
_cell.length_c   1.000
_cell.angle_alpha   90.00
_cell.angle_beta   90.00
_cell.angle_gamma   90.00
#
_symmetry.space_group_name_H-M   'P 1'
#
loop_
_entity.id
_entity.type
_entity.pdbx_description
1 polymer ?
#
loop_
_entity_poly.entity_id
_entity_poly.type
_entity_poly.pdbx_seq_one_letter_code
_entity_poly.pdbx_strand_id
1 'polypeptide(L)'
;MGYLFFQILIWILLAFGMGGITGWLLRGFTHAFQDDEKEADEQSSRGSDHIMVALLKSELSDYKKRVRELETAAPEATPPPEKTRPRIADEWQPAPLTEPKGAADDLKKVRGIGPKIEKTLNELGIFHYYQIAALNKENILWLNDHLHFPGRIEREAWVQQTRELVQQSIEQTANG
;
A
#
# COMPACT_ATOMS: atom_id res chain seq x y z
N MET A 1 -64.06 12.51 -16.22
CA MET A 1 -62.65 12.96 -16.17
C MET A 1 -61.82 12.30 -15.07
N GLY A 2 -62.36 11.95 -13.90
CA GLY A 2 -61.57 11.35 -12.80
C GLY A 2 -61.09 9.90 -13.00
N TYR A 3 -61.85 9.07 -13.73
CA TYR A 3 -61.53 7.64 -13.89
C TYR A 3 -60.24 7.38 -14.68
N LEU A 4 -59.95 8.21 -15.68
CA LEU A 4 -58.73 8.08 -16.50
C LEU A 4 -57.45 8.39 -15.69
N PHE A 5 -57.53 9.30 -14.72
CA PHE A 5 -56.40 9.65 -13.87
C PHE A 5 -56.04 8.51 -12.90
N PHE A 6 -57.05 7.90 -12.27
CA PHE A 6 -56.85 6.72 -11.43
C PHE A 6 -56.34 5.52 -12.23
N GLN A 7 -56.79 5.36 -13.47
CA GLN A 7 -56.34 4.28 -14.35
C GLN A 7 -54.87 4.43 -14.76
N ILE A 8 -54.41 5.64 -15.08
CA ILE A 8 -52.99 5.92 -15.39
C ILE A 8 -52.09 5.67 -14.17
N LEU A 9 -52.53 6.06 -12.97
CA LEU A 9 -51.79 5.81 -11.73
C LEU A 9 -51.56 4.31 -11.47
N ILE A 10 -52.58 3.48 -11.75
CA ILE A 10 -52.50 2.02 -11.63
C ILE A 10 -51.49 1.42 -12.62
N TRP A 11 -51.46 1.90 -13.87
CA TRP A 11 -50.46 1.45 -14.86
C TRP A 11 -49.03 1.85 -14.49
N ILE A 12 -48.82 3.01 -13.88
CA ILE A 12 -47.49 3.46 -13.40
C ILE A 12 -47.00 2.57 -12.25
N LEU A 13 -47.87 2.25 -11.29
CA LEU A 13 -47.51 1.38 -10.16
C LEU A 13 -47.22 -0.06 -10.60
N LEU A 14 -47.96 -0.59 -11.58
CA LEU A 14 -47.67 -1.88 -12.18
C LEU A 14 -46.32 -1.91 -12.92
N ALA A 15 -46.01 -0.87 -13.69
CA ALA A 15 -44.73 -0.75 -14.38
C ALA A 15 -43.53 -0.69 -13.42
N PHE A 16 -43.68 0.03 -12.30
CA PHE A 16 -42.63 0.14 -11.29
C PHE A 16 -42.43 -1.16 -10.50
N GLY A 17 -43.52 -1.86 -10.17
CA GLY A 17 -43.46 -3.18 -9.54
C GLY A 17 -42.79 -4.23 -10.42
N MET A 18 -43.13 -4.27 -11.72
CA MET A 18 -42.45 -5.15 -12.67
C MET A 18 -40.99 -4.75 -12.89
N GLY A 19 -40.65 -3.47 -12.96
CA GLY A 19 -39.26 -3.00 -13.06
C GLY A 19 -38.40 -3.37 -11.85
N GLY A 20 -38.97 -3.31 -10.65
CA GLY A 20 -38.30 -3.75 -9.41
C GLY A 20 -38.05 -5.25 -9.38
N ILE A 21 -39.04 -6.07 -9.79
CA ILE A 21 -38.90 -7.53 -9.87
C ILE A 21 -37.94 -7.92 -10.99
N THR A 22 -37.99 -7.25 -12.13
CA THR A 22 -37.08 -7.48 -13.26
C THR A 22 -35.65 -7.08 -12.89
N GLY A 23 -35.45 -5.96 -12.19
CA GLY A 23 -34.14 -5.55 -11.67
C GLY A 23 -33.60 -6.48 -10.58
N TRP A 24 -34.46 -6.99 -9.69
CA TRP A 24 -34.09 -7.98 -8.67
C TRP A 24 -33.76 -9.35 -9.29
N LEU A 25 -34.49 -9.75 -10.34
CA LEU A 25 -34.21 -10.98 -11.09
C LEU A 25 -32.94 -10.87 -11.95
N LEU A 26 -32.65 -9.73 -12.58
CA LEU A 26 -31.37 -9.53 -13.29
C LEU A 26 -30.18 -9.47 -12.33
N ARG A 27 -30.35 -8.90 -11.12
CA ARG A 27 -29.33 -8.90 -10.05
C ARG A 27 -29.09 -10.31 -9.48
N GLY A 28 -30.13 -11.14 -9.38
CA GLY A 28 -30.04 -12.54 -8.96
C GLY A 28 -29.47 -13.46 -10.04
N PHE A 29 -29.81 -13.24 -11.32
CA PHE A 29 -29.37 -14.05 -12.44
C PHE A 29 -27.90 -13.81 -12.83
N THR A 30 -27.36 -12.61 -12.58
CA THR A 30 -25.92 -12.33 -12.77
C THR A 30 -25.03 -12.90 -11.67
N HIS A 31 -25.59 -13.43 -10.57
CA HIS A 31 -24.85 -14.20 -9.57
C HIS A 31 -24.92 -15.73 -9.80
N ALA A 32 -25.68 -16.20 -10.80
CA ALA A 32 -25.97 -17.63 -10.97
C ALA A 32 -25.21 -18.33 -12.11
N PHE A 33 -24.18 -17.69 -12.70
CA PHE A 33 -23.40 -18.26 -13.81
C PHE A 33 -21.88 -18.20 -13.59
N GLN A 34 -21.45 -18.12 -12.33
CA GLN A 34 -20.03 -18.18 -11.98
C GLN A 34 -19.78 -19.07 -10.76
N ASP A 35 -20.55 -20.13 -10.59
CA ASP A 35 -20.36 -21.11 -9.52
C ASP A 35 -20.65 -22.54 -10.04
N ASP A 36 -19.88 -22.99 -11.02
CA ASP A 36 -19.78 -24.43 -11.36
C ASP A 36 -18.30 -24.79 -11.40
N GLU A 37 -17.69 -24.86 -10.21
CA GLU A 37 -16.58 -25.75 -9.84
C GLU A 37 -15.97 -25.22 -8.53
N LYS A 38 -16.50 -25.68 -7.39
CA LYS A 38 -15.74 -26.20 -6.25
C LYS A 38 -16.70 -26.55 -5.11
N GLU A 39 -17.26 -27.74 -5.22
CA GLU A 39 -17.80 -28.46 -4.08
C GLU A 39 -16.69 -28.77 -3.05
N ALA A 40 -17.12 -28.95 -1.79
CA ALA A 40 -16.43 -29.53 -0.64
C ALA A 40 -15.40 -28.65 0.11
N ASP A 41 -15.86 -27.96 1.16
CA ASP A 41 -15.43 -28.19 2.56
C ASP A 41 -15.90 -27.06 3.49
N GLU A 42 -17.20 -27.01 3.81
CA GLU A 42 -17.75 -26.06 4.80
C GLU A 42 -18.15 -26.73 6.12
N GLN A 43 -17.34 -27.68 6.60
CA GLN A 43 -17.54 -28.25 7.95
C GLN A 43 -16.26 -28.41 8.77
N SER A 44 -15.06 -28.15 8.23
CA SER A 44 -13.79 -28.36 8.95
C SER A 44 -13.14 -27.09 9.54
N SER A 45 -13.62 -25.88 9.24
CA SER A 45 -12.98 -24.62 9.65
C SER A 45 -13.83 -23.80 10.64
N ARG A 46 -14.25 -24.41 11.73
CA ARG A 46 -14.70 -23.68 12.95
C ARG A 46 -13.83 -24.00 14.17
N GLY A 47 -13.04 -25.08 14.08
CA GLY A 47 -12.11 -25.51 15.12
C GLY A 47 -10.76 -24.78 15.09
N SER A 48 -10.27 -24.41 13.91
CA SER A 48 -8.90 -23.92 13.74
C SER A 48 -8.74 -22.41 13.94
N ASP A 49 -9.79 -21.63 13.65
CA ASP A 49 -9.71 -20.16 13.69
C ASP A 49 -9.61 -19.63 15.12
N HIS A 50 -10.31 -20.24 16.07
CA HIS A 50 -10.33 -19.76 17.45
C HIS A 50 -9.04 -20.12 18.21
N ILE A 51 -8.40 -21.25 17.89
CA ILE A 51 -7.11 -21.65 18.48
C ILE A 51 -6.01 -20.69 18.02
N MET A 52 -5.98 -20.35 16.72
CA MET A 52 -5.00 -19.41 16.18
C MET A 52 -5.22 -17.98 16.72
N VAL A 53 -6.47 -17.54 16.85
CA VAL A 53 -6.79 -16.24 17.44
C VAL A 53 -6.44 -16.18 18.93
N ALA A 54 -6.59 -17.27 19.68
CA ALA A 54 -6.19 -17.35 21.08
C ALA A 54 -4.66 -17.29 21.24
N LEU A 55 -3.92 -18.01 20.39
CA LEU A 55 -2.45 -18.05 20.41
C LEU A 55 -1.83 -16.71 19.99
N LEU A 56 -2.42 -16.04 18.99
CA LEU A 56 -2.04 -14.68 18.60
C LEU A 56 -2.28 -13.67 19.72
N LYS A 57 -3.39 -13.79 20.45
CA LYS A 57 -3.68 -12.91 21.59
C LYS A 57 -2.73 -13.13 22.77
N SER A 58 -2.35 -14.38 23.05
CA SER A 58 -1.37 -14.66 24.12
C SER A 58 0.02 -14.12 23.76
N GLU A 59 0.50 -14.37 22.54
CA GLU A 59 1.78 -13.85 22.03
C GLU A 59 1.84 -12.31 22.05
N LEU A 60 0.75 -11.63 21.65
CA LEU A 60 0.65 -10.17 21.71
C LEU A 60 0.73 -9.63 23.15
N SER A 61 0.20 -10.38 24.12
CA SER A 61 0.23 -9.98 25.53
C SER A 61 1.64 -10.11 26.10
N ASP A 62 2.35 -11.18 25.74
CA ASP A 62 3.74 -11.41 26.14
C ASP A 62 4.68 -10.40 25.48
N TYR A 63 4.44 -10.07 24.21
CA TYR A 63 5.16 -9.00 23.51
C TYR A 63 4.98 -7.65 24.22
N LYS A 64 3.73 -7.28 24.55
CA LYS A 64 3.43 -6.02 25.24
C LYS A 64 4.05 -5.95 26.64
N LYS A 65 4.12 -7.09 27.33
CA LYS A 65 4.75 -7.20 28.64
C LYS A 65 6.27 -7.02 28.55
N ARG A 66 6.93 -7.68 27.59
CA ARG A 66 8.37 -7.52 27.33
C ARG A 66 8.74 -6.08 26.95
N VAL A 67 7.93 -5.42 26.13
CA VAL A 67 8.13 -4.00 25.79
C VAL A 67 8.07 -3.12 27.03
N ARG A 68 7.07 -3.32 27.90
CA ARG A 68 6.97 -2.59 29.17
C ARG A 68 8.14 -2.88 30.10
N GLU A 69 8.59 -4.13 30.17
CA GLU A 69 9.71 -4.54 31.02
C GLU A 69 11.03 -3.92 30.53
N LEU A 70 11.23 -3.83 29.21
CA LEU A 70 12.33 -3.11 28.57
C LEU A 70 12.25 -1.59 28.77
N GLU A 71 11.05 -1.00 28.79
CA GLU A 71 10.85 0.42 29.14
C GLU A 71 11.15 0.69 30.61
N THR A 72 10.80 -0.21 31.53
CA THR A 72 11.06 -0.03 32.97
C THR A 72 12.47 -0.40 33.40
N ALA A 73 13.20 -1.17 32.60
CA ALA A 73 14.59 -1.56 32.85
C ALA A 73 15.62 -0.59 32.25
N ALA A 74 15.17 0.43 31.49
CA ALA A 74 16.03 1.51 31.04
C ALA A 74 16.26 2.49 32.20
N PRO A 75 17.48 2.58 32.78
CA PRO A 75 17.76 3.58 33.80
C PRO A 75 17.64 4.97 33.17
N GLU A 76 17.04 5.88 33.92
CA GLU A 76 16.83 7.29 33.60
C GLU A 76 18.19 7.97 33.31
N ALA A 77 18.57 8.00 32.03
CA ALA A 77 19.74 8.74 31.56
C ALA A 77 19.29 10.15 31.15
N THR A 78 19.75 11.13 31.92
CA THR A 78 19.77 12.58 31.64
C THR A 78 20.03 12.87 30.15
N PRO A 79 19.36 13.85 29.52
CA PRO A 79 19.29 13.97 28.07
C PRO A 79 20.59 14.53 27.45
N PRO A 80 21.24 13.80 26.51
CA PRO A 80 22.25 14.34 25.60
C PRO A 80 21.72 14.29 24.13
N PRO A 81 22.30 15.07 23.22
CA PRO A 81 21.60 15.74 22.14
C PRO A 81 21.10 14.78 21.05
N GLU A 82 19.94 15.12 20.50
CA GLU A 82 19.41 14.72 19.19
C GLU A 82 20.40 13.96 18.29
N LYS A 83 20.44 12.63 18.43
CA LYS A 83 20.98 11.67 17.45
C LYS A 83 20.63 10.24 17.89
N THR A 84 20.29 9.44 16.89
CA THR A 84 20.14 7.97 16.94
C THR A 84 18.97 7.40 17.75
N ARG A 85 17.76 7.48 17.15
CA ARG A 85 16.83 6.33 17.20
C ARG A 85 17.54 5.13 16.55
N PRO A 86 17.25 3.87 16.92
CA PRO A 86 17.93 2.71 16.35
C PRO A 86 17.67 2.68 14.84
N ARG A 87 18.62 3.24 14.09
CA ARG A 87 18.65 3.27 12.64
C ARG A 87 18.80 1.81 12.23
N ILE A 88 17.83 1.31 11.48
CA ILE A 88 17.99 0.09 10.72
C ILE A 88 19.40 0.13 10.10
N ALA A 89 20.21 -0.91 10.36
CA ALA A 89 21.64 -0.89 10.08
C ALA A 89 21.94 -0.28 8.70
N ASP A 90 22.99 0.54 8.60
CA ASP A 90 23.44 1.20 7.36
C ASP A 90 23.76 0.21 6.23
N GLU A 91 23.83 -1.08 6.53
CA GLU A 91 23.94 -2.18 5.56
C GLU A 91 22.80 -2.25 4.54
N TRP A 92 21.63 -1.67 4.81
CA TRP A 92 20.51 -1.62 3.85
C TRP A 92 20.32 -0.23 3.24
N GLN A 93 21.31 0.65 3.41
CA GLN A 93 21.29 1.93 2.71
C GLN A 93 21.48 1.67 1.20
N PRO A 94 20.55 2.15 0.34
CA PRO A 94 20.73 2.04 -1.10
C PRO A 94 21.98 2.79 -1.52
N ALA A 95 22.80 2.17 -2.38
CA ALA A 95 24.12 2.63 -2.81
C ALA A 95 24.25 4.17 -2.83
N PRO A 96 24.69 4.77 -1.72
CA PRO A 96 24.66 6.21 -1.58
C PRO A 96 25.82 6.77 -2.38
N LEU A 97 25.52 7.71 -3.27
CA LEU A 97 26.53 8.49 -3.94
C LEU A 97 26.83 9.72 -3.10
N THR A 98 28.11 9.96 -2.81
CA THR A 98 28.55 11.19 -2.13
C THR A 98 28.28 12.43 -2.99
N GLU A 99 28.29 12.27 -4.32
CA GLU A 99 28.03 13.30 -5.31
C GLU A 99 27.31 12.70 -6.53
N PRO A 100 26.41 13.43 -7.21
CA PRO A 100 25.76 12.95 -8.42
C PRO A 100 26.82 12.64 -9.49
N LYS A 101 26.85 11.41 -9.98
CA LYS A 101 27.74 11.02 -11.08
C LYS A 101 27.11 11.48 -12.40
N GLY A 102 27.35 12.73 -12.76
CA GLY A 102 26.79 13.36 -13.96
C GLY A 102 25.59 14.24 -13.66
N ALA A 103 24.72 14.45 -14.65
CA ALA A 103 23.50 15.21 -14.47
C ALA A 103 22.54 14.44 -13.54
N ALA A 104 22.10 15.08 -12.45
CA ALA A 104 21.07 14.52 -11.57
C ALA A 104 19.74 14.40 -12.33
N ASP A 105 19.01 13.33 -12.08
CA ASP A 105 17.70 13.11 -12.66
C ASP A 105 16.63 13.92 -11.90
N ASP A 106 15.56 14.29 -12.59
CA ASP A 106 14.43 14.98 -11.97
C ASP A 106 13.51 13.97 -11.26
N LEU A 107 13.83 13.66 -10.00
CA LEU A 107 13.10 12.66 -9.22
C LEU A 107 11.61 13.01 -9.05
N LYS A 108 11.22 14.29 -9.21
CA LYS A 108 9.82 14.73 -9.15
C LYS A 108 8.95 14.20 -10.29
N LYS A 109 9.55 13.65 -11.36
CA LYS A 109 8.78 12.96 -12.42
C LYS A 109 8.11 11.69 -11.91
N VAL A 110 8.59 11.11 -10.80
CA VAL A 110 7.97 9.96 -10.16
C VAL A 110 6.79 10.42 -9.30
N ARG A 111 5.63 9.81 -9.51
CA ARG A 111 4.43 10.14 -8.74
C ARG A 111 4.65 9.88 -7.26
N GLY A 112 4.34 10.88 -6.45
CA GLY A 112 4.50 10.82 -4.99
C GLY A 112 5.87 11.25 -4.48
N ILE A 113 6.83 11.59 -5.35
CA ILE A 113 8.06 12.30 -5.00
C ILE A 113 7.81 13.80 -5.19
N GLY A 114 7.65 14.51 -4.07
CA GLY A 114 7.59 15.98 -4.05
C GLY A 114 8.96 16.61 -3.83
N PRO A 115 9.08 17.95 -3.91
CA PRO A 115 10.36 18.66 -3.74
C PRO A 115 11.02 18.41 -2.37
N LYS A 116 10.21 18.20 -1.32
CA LYS A 116 10.74 17.84 0.00
C LYS A 116 11.37 16.44 0.02
N ILE A 117 10.74 15.48 -0.66
CA ILE A 117 11.20 14.09 -0.73
C ILE A 117 12.45 14.01 -1.59
N GLU A 118 12.45 14.67 -2.75
CA GLU A 118 13.62 14.79 -3.61
C GLU A 118 14.82 15.35 -2.83
N LYS A 119 14.61 16.41 -2.04
CA LYS A 119 15.68 16.95 -1.19
C LYS A 119 16.24 15.91 -0.21
N THR A 120 15.37 15.18 0.48
CA THR A 120 15.82 14.13 1.42
C THR A 120 16.50 12.97 0.69
N LEU A 121 16.02 12.56 -0.48
CA LEU A 121 16.67 11.55 -1.31
C LEU A 121 18.07 11.98 -1.74
N ASN A 122 18.22 13.24 -2.16
CA ASN A 122 19.50 13.83 -2.51
C ASN A 122 20.45 13.91 -1.30
N GLU A 123 19.95 14.26 -0.11
CA GLU A 123 20.71 14.24 1.15
C GLU A 123 21.17 12.80 1.51
N LEU A 124 20.41 11.78 1.09
CA LEU A 124 20.73 10.36 1.25
C LEU A 124 21.66 9.81 0.14
N GLY A 125 22.05 10.64 -0.83
CA GLY A 125 22.92 10.25 -1.93
C GLY A 125 22.20 9.57 -3.11
N ILE A 126 20.88 9.72 -3.20
CA ILE A 126 20.04 9.21 -4.30
C ILE A 126 19.71 10.39 -5.22
N PHE A 127 20.35 10.43 -6.38
CA PHE A 127 20.23 11.51 -7.36
C PHE A 127 19.67 11.04 -8.71
N HIS A 128 19.60 9.73 -8.94
CA HIS A 128 19.28 9.16 -10.25
C HIS A 128 18.17 8.12 -10.19
N TYR A 129 17.41 7.98 -11.29
CA TYR A 129 16.32 7.01 -11.40
C TYR A 129 16.81 5.58 -11.26
N TYR A 130 18.01 5.26 -11.77
CA TYR A 130 18.55 3.90 -11.69
C TYR A 130 18.79 3.42 -10.25
N GLN A 131 19.11 4.34 -9.33
CA GLN A 131 19.32 4.01 -7.91
C GLN A 131 18.00 3.58 -7.27
N ILE A 132 16.90 4.26 -7.61
CA ILE A 132 15.55 3.93 -7.14
C ILE A 132 15.02 2.64 -7.81
N ALA A 133 15.31 2.47 -9.10
CA ALA A 133 14.93 1.28 -9.87
C ALA A 133 15.61 -0.02 -9.36
N ALA A 134 16.78 0.12 -8.74
CA ALA A 134 17.58 -0.95 -8.17
C ALA A 134 17.29 -1.23 -6.67
N LEU A 135 16.32 -0.54 -6.06
CA LEU A 135 15.95 -0.79 -4.66
C LEU A 135 15.42 -2.22 -4.48
N ASN A 136 15.95 -2.93 -3.50
CA ASN A 136 15.40 -4.18 -2.99
C ASN A 136 14.42 -3.92 -1.82
N LYS A 137 13.82 -4.97 -1.28
CA LYS A 137 12.81 -4.84 -0.21
C LYS A 137 13.39 -4.21 1.06
N GLU A 138 14.63 -4.56 1.38
CA GLU A 138 15.37 -4.09 2.54
C GLU A 138 15.65 -2.58 2.44
N ASN A 139 16.09 -2.12 1.27
CA ASN A 139 16.32 -0.71 0.99
C ASN A 139 15.01 0.09 1.03
N ILE A 140 13.90 -0.48 0.56
CA ILE A 140 12.58 0.15 0.62
C ILE A 140 12.13 0.33 2.07
N LEU A 141 12.31 -0.69 2.92
CA LEU A 141 12.00 -0.61 4.34
C LEU A 141 12.85 0.44 5.05
N TRP A 142 14.16 0.44 4.77
CA TRP A 142 15.10 1.44 5.29
C TRP A 142 14.69 2.86 4.89
N LEU A 143 14.34 3.05 3.61
CA LEU A 143 13.97 4.35 3.06
C LEU A 143 12.60 4.81 3.57
N ASN A 144 11.65 3.89 3.77
CA ASN A 144 10.35 4.17 4.39
C ASN A 144 10.49 4.71 5.84
N ASP A 145 11.44 4.16 6.61
CA ASP A 145 11.75 4.62 7.96
C ASP A 145 12.41 6.00 7.95
N HIS A 146 13.40 6.20 7.07
CA HIS A 146 14.14 7.47 6.94
C HIS A 146 13.28 8.62 6.45
N LEU A 147 12.33 8.34 5.56
CA LEU A 147 11.46 9.35 4.99
C LEU A 147 10.21 9.62 5.86
N HIS A 148 10.01 8.87 6.95
CA HIS A 148 8.86 8.95 7.84
C HIS A 148 7.50 8.76 7.13
N PHE A 149 7.46 7.96 6.06
CA PHE A 149 6.23 7.58 5.39
C PHE A 149 6.20 6.10 5.02
N PRO A 150 5.73 5.22 5.91
CA PRO A 150 5.69 3.79 5.62
C PRO A 150 4.80 3.48 4.42
N GLY A 151 5.31 2.66 3.50
CA GLY A 151 4.57 2.08 2.38
C GLY A 151 4.26 3.02 1.20
N ARG A 152 4.76 4.28 1.19
CA ARG A 152 4.52 5.18 0.05
C ARG A 152 5.26 4.71 -1.21
N ILE A 153 6.49 4.23 -1.04
CA ILE A 153 7.34 3.77 -2.14
C ILE A 153 6.65 2.64 -2.93
N GLU A 154 5.97 1.74 -2.21
CA GLU A 154 5.27 0.59 -2.78
C GLU A 154 3.89 0.98 -3.34
N ARG A 155 3.09 1.75 -2.58
CA ARG A 155 1.75 2.20 -3.02
C ARG A 155 1.82 3.03 -4.30
N GLU A 156 2.85 3.87 -4.41
CA GLU A 156 3.08 4.66 -5.61
C GLU A 156 3.97 3.93 -6.63
N ALA A 157 4.39 2.70 -6.39
CA ALA A 157 5.20 1.91 -7.33
C ALA A 157 6.45 2.65 -7.86
N TRP A 158 7.20 3.34 -6.98
CA TRP A 158 8.35 4.16 -7.39
C TRP A 158 9.39 3.36 -8.18
N VAL A 159 9.66 2.11 -7.77
CA VAL A 159 10.63 1.23 -8.44
C VAL A 159 10.20 0.94 -9.88
N GLN A 160 8.91 0.74 -10.13
CA GLN A 160 8.41 0.49 -11.48
C GLN A 160 8.50 1.75 -12.35
N GLN A 161 8.01 2.89 -11.85
CA GLN A 161 8.05 4.16 -12.58
C GLN A 161 9.47 4.58 -12.95
N THR A 162 10.42 4.39 -12.03
CA THR A 162 11.82 4.75 -12.29
C THR A 162 12.48 3.83 -13.31
N ARG A 163 12.10 2.55 -13.41
CA ARG A 163 12.54 1.68 -14.51
C ARG A 163 12.04 2.17 -15.87
N GLU A 164 10.78 2.59 -15.95
CA GLU A 164 10.21 3.17 -17.17
C GLU A 164 10.93 4.46 -17.57
N LEU A 165 11.23 5.33 -16.60
CA LEU A 165 11.97 6.58 -16.84
C LEU A 165 13.41 6.33 -17.28
N VAL A 166 14.10 5.33 -16.70
CA VAL A 166 15.43 4.92 -17.15
C VAL A 166 15.37 4.44 -18.60
N GLN A 167 14.40 3.59 -18.94
CA GLN A 167 14.24 3.10 -20.32
C GLN A 167 14.00 4.25 -21.31
N GLN A 168 13.10 5.18 -20.98
CA GLN A 168 12.84 6.37 -21.79
C GLN A 168 14.09 7.24 -21.96
N SER A 169 14.90 7.41 -20.90
CA SER A 169 16.13 8.20 -20.98
C SER A 169 17.17 7.60 -21.95
N ILE A 170 17.24 6.26 -22.01
CA ILE A 170 18.13 5.54 -22.93
C ILE A 170 17.65 5.71 -24.38
N GLU A 171 16.34 5.59 -24.62
CA GLU A 171 15.73 5.77 -25.94
C GLU A 171 15.89 7.21 -26.47
N GLN A 172 15.82 8.21 -25.59
CA GLN A 172 16.08 9.60 -25.98
C GLN A 172 17.54 9.84 -26.35
N THR A 173 18.47 9.16 -25.68
CA THR A 173 19.91 9.26 -25.99
C THR A 173 20.26 8.55 -27.31
N ALA A 174 19.50 7.53 -27.72
CA ALA A 174 19.73 6.78 -28.96
C ALA A 174 19.20 7.47 -30.24
N ASN A 175 18.28 8.43 -30.09
CA ASN A 175 17.60 9.12 -31.20
C ASN A 175 18.11 10.56 -31.45
N GLY A 176 19.09 11.02 -30.67
CA GLY A 176 19.72 12.35 -30.79
C GLY A 176 21.15 12.26 -31.30
#